data_AF-A0A6G0L5N5-F1
#
_entry.id   AF-A0A6G0L5N5-F1
#
_cell.length_a   1.000
_cell.length_b   1.000
_cell.length_c   1.000
_cell.angle_alpha   90.00
_cell.angle_beta   90.00
_cell.angle_gamma   90.00
#
_symmetry.space_group_name_H-M   'P 1'
#
loop_
_entity.id
_entity.type
_entity.pdbx_description
1 polymer ?
#
loop_
_entity_poly.entity_id
_entity_poly.type
_entity_poly.pdbx_seq_one_letter_code
_entity_poly.pdbx_strand_id
1 'polypeptide(L)'
;MIYHYEPISIHPVPSFVKEAIANYSQDTVLQSPSTRETSVIYCWGVRVGNETAPDRSLKRVCLAVQTCREQRVSFTLSGGKTSKAAKHLRDTHGVESAQTLAQVRRKRSHGEEMKRLQ
;
A
#
# COMPACT_ATOMS: atom_id res chain seq x y z
N MET A 1 24.21 -1.22 12.07
CA MET A 1 23.82 -1.08 10.66
C MET A 1 22.31 -1.22 10.58
N ILE A 2 21.57 -0.14 10.34
CA ILE A 2 20.12 -0.20 10.12
C ILE A 2 19.94 -0.30 8.60
N TYR A 3 19.50 -1.47 8.13
CA TYR A 3 19.15 -1.64 6.72
C TYR A 3 17.87 -0.85 6.47
N HIS A 4 17.99 0.31 5.82
CA HIS A 4 16.85 1.02 5.26
C HIS A 4 16.35 0.23 4.04
N TYR A 5 15.38 -0.65 4.25
CA TYR A 5 14.76 -1.39 3.15
C TYR A 5 13.60 -0.57 2.61
N GLU A 6 13.83 0.14 1.52
CA GLU A 6 12.76 0.86 0.81
C GLU A 6 12.04 -0.13 -0.12
N PRO A 7 10.72 -0.36 0.04
CA PRO A 7 9.99 -1.17 -0.91
C PRO A 7 10.07 -0.51 -2.29
N ILE A 8 10.36 -1.32 -3.32
CA ILE A 8 10.59 -0.85 -4.70
C ILE A 8 9.25 -0.38 -5.31
N SER A 9 8.91 0.87 -5.01
CA SER A 9 7.94 1.68 -5.73
C SER A 9 8.61 2.23 -6.97
N ILE A 10 7.94 2.15 -8.11
CA ILE A 10 8.43 2.75 -9.36
C ILE A 10 8.29 4.28 -9.30
N HIS A 11 7.42 4.75 -8.40
CA HIS A 11 7.21 6.16 -8.14
C HIS A 11 7.83 6.53 -6.79
N PRO A 12 8.78 7.48 -6.73
CA PRO A 12 9.26 7.99 -5.46
C PRO A 12 8.07 8.56 -4.68
N VAL A 13 8.03 8.27 -3.37
CA VAL A 13 6.97 8.78 -2.50
C VAL A 13 7.13 10.29 -2.39
N PRO A 14 6.14 11.10 -2.80
CA PRO A 14 6.24 12.56 -2.74
C PRO A 14 6.43 13.08 -1.32
N SER A 15 7.15 14.20 -1.16
CA SER A 15 7.42 14.83 0.14
C SER A 15 6.14 15.11 0.93
N PHE A 16 5.10 15.64 0.28
CA PHE A 16 3.82 15.95 0.91
C PHE A 16 3.09 14.70 1.47
N VAL A 17 3.40 13.50 0.97
CA VAL A 17 2.90 12.23 1.53
C VAL A 17 3.69 11.87 2.77
N LYS A 18 5.02 12.02 2.73
CA LYS A 18 5.90 11.79 3.89
C LYS A 18 5.55 12.73 5.05
N GLU A 19 5.34 14.02 4.75
CA GLU A 19 4.90 15.01 5.74
C GLU A 19 3.54 14.65 6.33
N ALA A 20 2.59 14.18 5.52
CA ALA A 20 1.29 13.78 6.04
C ALA A 20 1.34 12.52 6.90
N ILE A 21 2.23 11.58 6.59
CA ILE A 21 2.51 10.43 7.44
C ILE A 21 3.12 10.88 8.77
N ALA A 22 4.12 11.77 8.73
CA ALA A 22 4.80 12.27 9.92
C ALA A 22 3.87 13.08 10.84
N ASN A 23 2.94 13.84 10.27
CA ASN A 23 1.97 14.66 11.00
C ASN A 23 0.65 13.93 11.27
N TYR A 24 0.54 12.64 10.95
CA TYR A 24 -0.69 11.90 11.20
C TYR A 24 -0.89 11.75 12.70
N SER A 25 -1.91 12.42 13.22
CA SER A 25 -2.33 12.34 14.61
C SER A 25 -3.81 11.96 14.65
N GLN A 26 -4.10 10.76 15.13
CA GLN A 26 -5.43 10.28 15.47
C GLN A 26 -5.34 9.42 16.75
N ASP A 27 -6.46 9.23 17.44
CA ASP A 27 -6.59 8.39 18.64
C ASP A 27 -6.47 6.88 18.32
N THR A 28 -5.46 6.52 17.54
CA THR A 28 -5.21 5.16 17.07
C THR A 28 -3.74 4.83 17.24
N VAL A 29 -3.44 3.60 17.64
CA VAL A 29 -2.05 3.17 17.78
C VAL A 29 -1.44 2.98 16.40
N LEU A 30 -0.44 3.80 16.11
CA LEU A 30 0.40 3.65 14.94
C LEU A 30 1.22 2.37 15.04
N GLN A 31 1.18 1.58 13.97
CA GLN A 31 1.91 0.32 13.87
C GLN A 31 2.88 0.42 12.71
N SER A 32 4.18 0.29 13.01
CA SER A 32 5.19 0.25 11.95
C SER A 32 5.03 -1.01 11.11
N PRO A 33 5.29 -0.94 9.79
CA PRO A 33 5.46 -2.14 8.98
C PRO A 33 6.64 -2.96 9.51
N SER A 34 6.51 -4.29 9.49
CA SER A 34 7.63 -5.18 9.78
C SER A 34 8.62 -5.24 8.61
N THR A 35 9.85 -5.69 8.87
CA THR A 35 10.88 -5.84 7.83
C THR A 35 10.54 -6.88 6.75
N ARG A 36 9.54 -7.74 7.01
CA ARG A 36 9.05 -8.75 6.05
C ARG A 36 7.93 -8.20 5.15
N GLU A 37 7.40 -7.03 5.46
CA GLU A 37 6.31 -6.39 4.74
C GLU A 37 6.87 -5.44 3.67
N THR A 38 6.96 -5.92 2.44
CA THR A 38 7.63 -5.23 1.32
C THR A 38 6.67 -4.54 0.35
N SER A 39 5.38 -4.49 0.69
CA SER A 39 4.39 -3.93 -0.22
C SER A 39 4.50 -2.41 -0.30
N VAL A 40 4.45 -1.87 -1.53
CA VAL A 40 4.46 -0.41 -1.79
C VAL A 40 3.40 0.34 -0.99
N ILE A 41 2.32 -0.35 -0.61
CA ILE A 41 1.32 0.24 0.24
C ILE A 41 2.01 0.91 1.45
N TYR A 42 2.93 0.27 2.16
CA TYR A 42 3.40 0.79 3.45
C TYR A 42 4.10 2.16 3.42
N CYS A 43 4.46 2.68 2.25
CA CYS A 43 5.02 4.03 2.11
C CYS A 43 4.00 5.14 1.82
N TRP A 44 2.75 4.80 1.52
CA TRP A 44 1.73 5.75 1.05
C TRP A 44 0.61 5.99 2.08
N GLY A 45 0.90 5.76 3.34
CA GLY A 45 -0.07 5.89 4.42
C GLY A 45 0.41 5.26 5.72
N VAL A 46 -0.45 5.30 6.73
CA VAL A 46 -0.17 4.74 8.06
C VAL A 46 -0.96 3.47 8.29
N ARG A 47 -0.41 2.58 9.11
CA ARG A 47 -1.12 1.41 9.63
C ARG A 47 -1.53 1.73 11.06
N VAL A 48 -2.80 1.51 11.35
CA VAL A 48 -3.42 1.81 12.63
C VAL A 48 -4.04 0.54 13.20
N GLY A 49 -3.80 0.29 14.49
CA GLY A 49 -4.47 -0.74 15.26
C GLY A 49 -5.64 -0.15 16.02
N ASN A 50 -6.72 -0.93 16.14
CA ASN A 50 -7.74 -0.65 17.14
C ASN A 50 -7.47 -1.55 18.37
N GLU A 51 -7.04 -0.94 19.47
CA GLU A 51 -6.76 -1.66 20.73
C GLU A 51 -8.02 -2.25 21.37
N THR A 52 -9.18 -1.67 21.06
CA THR A 52 -10.48 -2.13 21.60
C THR A 52 -11.13 -3.22 20.75
N ALA A 53 -10.60 -3.49 19.54
CA ALA A 53 -11.16 -4.50 18.67
C ALA A 53 -10.72 -5.91 19.09
N PRO A 54 -11.65 -6.85 19.30
CA PRO A 54 -11.33 -8.21 19.77
C PRO A 54 -10.45 -8.98 18.79
N ASP A 55 -10.44 -8.60 17.50
CA ASP A 55 -9.68 -9.21 16.43
C ASP A 55 -8.33 -8.54 16.16
N ARG A 56 -7.98 -7.48 16.92
CA ARG A 56 -6.82 -6.60 16.66
C ARG A 56 -6.73 -6.20 15.18
N SER A 57 -7.87 -5.92 14.56
CA SER A 57 -7.92 -5.59 13.14
C SER A 57 -7.03 -4.39 12.84
N LEU A 58 -6.03 -4.63 11.98
CA LEU A 58 -5.14 -3.60 11.51
C LEU A 58 -5.80 -2.95 10.31
N LYS A 59 -5.93 -1.63 10.34
CA LYS A 59 -6.36 -0.84 9.19
C LYS A 59 -5.18 -0.08 8.63
N ARG A 60 -5.33 0.30 7.38
CA ARG A 60 -4.37 1.12 6.68
C ARG A 60 -5.07 2.32 6.09
N VAL A 61 -4.65 3.50 6.50
CA VAL A 61 -5.21 4.78 6.08
C VAL A 61 -4.40 5.32 4.89
N CYS A 62 -5.08 5.73 3.84
CA CYS A 62 -4.44 6.32 2.66
C CYS A 62 -4.16 7.80 2.90
N LEU A 63 -2.90 8.22 2.71
CA LEU A 63 -2.47 9.62 2.85
C LEU A 63 -1.92 10.20 1.54
N ALA A 64 -2.14 9.48 0.43
CA ALA A 64 -1.55 9.77 -0.87
C ALA A 64 -1.96 11.12 -1.47
N VAL A 65 -3.16 11.61 -1.20
CA VAL A 65 -3.68 12.91 -1.66
C VAL A 65 -4.67 13.48 -0.64
N GLN A 66 -4.98 14.78 -0.74
CA GLN A 66 -5.87 15.47 0.20
C GLN A 66 -7.27 14.84 0.29
N THR A 67 -7.91 14.50 -0.83
CA THR A 67 -9.25 13.92 -0.84
C THR A 67 -9.33 12.59 -0.08
N CYS A 68 -8.29 11.75 -0.17
CA CYS A 68 -8.22 10.52 0.62
C CYS A 68 -8.12 10.78 2.13
N ARG A 69 -7.43 11.85 2.53
CA ARG A 69 -7.29 12.26 3.93
C ARG A 69 -8.62 12.77 4.48
N GLU A 70 -9.30 13.61 3.73
CA GLU A 70 -10.61 14.18 4.09
C GLU A 70 -11.68 13.08 4.21
N GLN A 71 -11.71 12.14 3.27
CA GLN A 71 -12.65 11.02 3.29
C GLN A 71 -12.22 9.88 4.22
N ARG A 72 -11.07 10.00 4.89
CA ARG A 72 -10.49 8.98 5.77
C ARG A 72 -10.45 7.58 5.12
N VAL A 73 -10.05 7.53 3.86
CA VAL A 73 -10.01 6.30 3.07
C VAL A 73 -9.12 5.29 3.77
N SER A 74 -9.69 4.14 4.15
CA SER A 74 -8.97 3.11 4.89
C SER A 74 -9.35 1.69 4.46
N PHE A 75 -8.42 0.76 4.67
CA PHE A 75 -8.55 -0.64 4.27
C PHE A 75 -8.15 -1.55 5.43
N THR A 76 -9.01 -2.50 5.76
CA THR A 76 -8.68 -3.56 6.73
C THR A 76 -7.65 -4.53 6.14
N LEU A 77 -6.57 -4.77 6.87
CA LEU A 77 -5.50 -5.71 6.57
C LEU A 77 -5.82 -7.07 7.22
N SER A 78 -6.77 -7.81 6.65
CA SER A 78 -7.09 -9.16 7.14
C SER A 78 -6.02 -10.16 6.68
N GLY A 79 -5.33 -10.80 7.62
CA GLY A 79 -4.36 -11.89 7.33
C GLY A 79 -3.23 -11.47 6.38
N GLY A 80 -2.74 -10.24 6.48
CA GLY A 80 -1.66 -9.71 5.62
C GLY A 80 -2.07 -9.39 4.18
N LYS A 81 -3.36 -9.48 3.83
CA LYS A 81 -3.85 -9.19 2.48
C LYS A 81 -3.85 -7.67 2.23
N THR A 82 -3.02 -7.24 1.29
CA THR A 82 -2.86 -5.82 0.89
C THR A 82 -3.59 -5.47 -0.40
N SER A 83 -4.28 -6.43 -1.02
CA SER A 83 -4.81 -6.35 -2.38
C SER A 83 -5.75 -5.17 -2.62
N LYS A 84 -6.63 -4.85 -1.65
CA LYS A 84 -7.56 -3.71 -1.75
C LYS A 84 -6.83 -2.36 -1.70
N ALA A 85 -5.88 -2.21 -0.78
CA ALA A 85 -5.07 -1.00 -0.67
C ALA A 85 -4.16 -0.82 -1.90
N ALA A 86 -3.56 -1.91 -2.39
CA ALA A 86 -2.75 -1.89 -3.61
C ALA A 86 -3.57 -1.55 -4.86
N LYS A 87 -4.80 -2.09 -4.96
CA LYS A 87 -5.73 -1.74 -6.03
C LYS A 87 -6.10 -0.25 -5.98
N HIS A 88 -6.46 0.27 -4.82
CA HIS A 88 -6.76 1.69 -4.67
C HIS A 88 -5.58 2.59 -5.05
N LEU A 89 -4.36 2.26 -4.61
CA LEU A 89 -3.16 3.01 -4.96
C LEU A 89 -2.93 3.07 -6.48
N ARG A 90 -3.09 1.94 -7.18
CA ARG A 90 -2.98 1.90 -8.63
C ARG A 90 -4.10 2.69 -9.31
N ASP A 91 -5.35 2.38 -8.98
CA ASP A 91 -6.51 2.86 -9.73
C ASP A 91 -6.78 4.36 -9.45
N THR A 92 -6.48 4.85 -8.24
CA THR A 92 -6.74 6.24 -7.81
C THR A 92 -5.52 7.14 -7.88
N HIS A 93 -4.30 6.60 -7.67
CA HIS A 93 -3.07 7.41 -7.61
C HIS A 93 -2.03 7.04 -8.67
N GLY A 94 -2.31 6.04 -9.52
CA GLY A 94 -1.33 5.55 -10.50
C GLY A 94 -0.11 4.89 -9.86
N VAL A 95 -0.16 4.54 -8.58
CA VAL A 95 0.98 3.99 -7.83
C VAL A 95 1.01 2.47 -8.01
N GLU A 96 2.03 1.99 -8.70
CA GLU A 96 2.28 0.56 -8.90
C GLU A 96 3.60 0.11 -8.25
N SER A 97 3.65 -1.16 -7.83
CA SER A 97 4.92 -1.78 -7.43
C SER A 97 5.61 -2.40 -8.64
N ALA A 98 6.96 -2.40 -8.65
CA ALA A 98 7.73 -3.03 -9.72
C ALA A 98 7.38 -4.52 -9.90
N GLN A 99 7.09 -5.22 -8.79
CA GLN A 99 6.63 -6.62 -8.80
C GLN A 99 5.26 -6.79 -9.46
N THR A 100 4.31 -5.88 -9.20
CA THR A 100 2.98 -5.92 -9.84
C THR A 100 3.10 -5.72 -11.35
N LEU A 101 3.92 -4.78 -11.80
CA LEU A 101 4.19 -4.60 -13.23
C LEU A 101 4.83 -5.83 -13.88
N ALA A 102 5.83 -6.43 -13.22
CA ALA A 102 6.49 -7.64 -13.72
C ALA A 102 5.47 -8.79 -13.89
N GLN A 103 4.55 -8.96 -12.94
CA GLN A 103 3.50 -9.96 -13.02
C GLN A 103 2.47 -9.66 -14.11
N VAL A 104 2.06 -8.40 -14.28
CA VAL A 104 1.14 -7.98 -15.35
C VAL A 104 1.76 -8.20 -16.73
N ARG A 105 3.04 -7.87 -16.92
CA ARG A 105 3.77 -8.12 -18.18
C ARG A 105 3.81 -9.61 -18.51
N ARG A 106 4.11 -10.48 -17.54
CA ARG A 106 4.08 -11.95 -17.73
C ARG A 106 2.68 -12.48 -18.06
N LYS A 107 1.63 -11.93 -17.46
CA LYS A 107 0.25 -12.33 -17.79
C LYS A 107 -0.14 -11.91 -19.21
N ARG A 108 0.28 -10.73 -19.66
CA ARG A 108 0.04 -10.26 -21.04
C ARG A 108 0.77 -11.15 -22.05
N SER A 109 2.05 -11.47 -21.81
CA SER A 109 2.80 -12.36 -22.70
C SER A 109 2.17 -13.76 -22.81
N HIS A 110 1.69 -14.33 -21.69
CA HIS A 110 0.99 -15.62 -21.71
C HIS A 110 -0.37 -15.57 -22.44
N GLY A 111 -1.10 -14.45 -22.32
CA GLY A 111 -2.36 -14.24 -23.05
C GLY A 111 -2.16 -14.07 -24.56
N GLU A 112 -1.07 -13.43 -24.97
CA GLU A 112 -0.67 -13.34 -26.37
C GLU A 112 -0.19 -14.69 -26.93
N GLU A 113 0.50 -15.48 -26.12
CA GLU A 113 0.96 -16.82 -26.50
C GLU A 113 -0.22 -17.80 -26.69
N MET A 114 -1.21 -17.79 -25.79
CA MET A 114 -2.43 -18.59 -25.96
C MET A 114 -3.25 -18.21 -27.20
N LYS A 115 -3.27 -16.93 -27.60
CA LYS A 115 -3.97 -16.48 -28.81
C LYS A 115 -3.31 -16.93 -30.12
N ARG A 116 -2.04 -17.34 -30.08
CA ARG A 116 -1.32 -17.86 -31.27
C ARG A 116 -1.47 -19.38 -31.45
N LEU A 117 -2.07 -20.06 -30.47
CA LEU A 117 -2.31 -21.50 -30.48
C LEU A 117 -3.78 -21.88 -30.77
N GLN A 118 -4.59 -20.90 -31.20
CA GLN A 118 -5.96 -21.08 -31.70
C GLN A 118 -6.02 -20.73 -33.18
#